data_AF-A0AAV4AJ43-F1
#
_entry.id   AF-A0AAV4AJ43-F1
#
_cell.length_a   1.000
_cell.length_b   1.000
_cell.length_c   1.000
_cell.angle_alpha   90.00
_cell.angle_beta   90.00
_cell.angle_gamma   90.00
#
_symmetry.space_group_name_H-M   'P 1'
#
loop_
_entity.id
_entity.type
_entity.pdbx_description
1 polymer ?
#
loop_
_entity_poly.entity_id
_entity_poly.type
_entity_poly.pdbx_seq_one_letter_code
_entity_poly.pdbx_strand_id
1 'polypeptide(L)'
;MVNDRLVHVRESRNLLSKEQCGFRKDHSTLEHLKEDASEVAYQKEFFRMKEKFSNHYAVFTDGSKLEEKVAAAAYFPERPDCSKATRLRDGASVFSAELEGIALGLTEIKKKPH
;
A
#
# COMPACT_ATOMS: atom_id res chain seq x y z
N MET A 1 -6.45 7.46 -17.22
CA MET A 1 -6.30 8.92 -17.00
C MET A 1 -5.69 9.32 -15.66
N VAL A 2 -6.14 8.83 -14.49
CA VAL A 2 -5.45 9.10 -13.20
C VAL A 2 -4.19 8.24 -13.04
N ASN A 3 -4.24 6.95 -13.39
CA ASN A 3 -3.08 6.07 -13.36
C ASN A 3 -1.96 6.57 -14.26
N ASP A 4 -2.24 6.99 -15.49
CA ASP A 4 -1.19 7.40 -16.45
C ASP A 4 -0.38 8.60 -15.94
N ARG A 5 -1.03 9.56 -15.27
CA ARG A 5 -0.35 10.71 -14.66
C ARG A 5 0.45 10.31 -13.43
N LEU A 6 -0.06 9.39 -12.61
CA LEU A 6 0.63 8.86 -11.44
C LEU A 6 1.88 8.05 -11.84
N VAL A 7 1.75 7.23 -12.88
CA VAL A 7 2.84 6.47 -13.52
C VAL A 7 3.93 7.42 -13.97
N HIS A 8 3.57 8.44 -14.76
CA HIS A 8 4.53 9.42 -15.28
C HIS A 8 5.28 10.18 -14.17
N VAL A 9 4.58 10.60 -13.10
CA VAL A 9 5.22 11.28 -11.95
C VAL A 9 6.16 10.35 -11.19
N ARG A 10 5.80 9.07 -11.03
CA ARG A 10 6.64 8.08 -10.34
C ARG A 10 7.87 7.70 -11.15
N GLU A 11 7.73 7.52 -12.47
CA GLU A 11 8.84 7.27 -13.41
C GLU A 11 9.79 8.47 -13.47
N SER A 12 9.28 9.68 -13.69
CA SER A 12 10.11 10.90 -13.79
C SER A 12 10.87 11.26 -12.51
N ARG A 13 10.44 10.75 -11.36
CA ARG A 13 11.08 10.97 -10.06
C ARG A 13 11.91 9.79 -9.57
N ASN A 14 12.10 8.74 -10.38
CA ASN A 14 12.79 7.50 -10.00
C ASN A 14 12.25 6.87 -8.70
N LEU A 15 10.93 6.99 -8.46
CA LEU A 15 10.26 6.44 -7.28
C LEU A 15 9.79 5.00 -7.49
N LEU A 16 9.96 4.46 -8.70
CA LEU A 16 9.72 3.05 -9.02
C LEU A 16 11.06 2.33 -8.99
N SER A 17 11.16 1.26 -8.20
CA SER A 17 12.34 0.38 -8.29
C SER A 17 12.36 -0.33 -9.66
N LYS A 18 13.53 -0.79 -10.09
CA LYS A 18 13.66 -1.54 -11.36
C LYS A 18 12.83 -2.82 -11.31
N GLU A 19 12.71 -3.39 -10.13
CA GLU A 19 12.01 -4.63 -9.78
C GLU A 19 10.49 -4.41 -9.56
N GLN A 20 10.02 -3.17 -9.54
CA GLN A 20 8.60 -2.88 -9.32
C GLN A 20 7.81 -3.11 -10.61
N CYS A 21 6.93 -4.12 -10.62
CA CYS A 21 5.96 -4.34 -11.70
C CYS A 21 4.63 -3.63 -11.43
N GLY A 22 3.88 -3.43 -12.51
CA GLY A 22 2.68 -2.60 -12.52
C GLY A 22 3.02 -1.12 -12.43
N PHE A 23 2.17 -0.28 -13.04
CA PHE A 23 2.37 1.18 -13.08
C PHE A 23 3.62 1.62 -13.87
N ARG A 24 4.11 0.85 -14.85
CA ARG A 24 4.99 1.35 -15.92
C ARG A 24 4.34 1.18 -17.28
N LYS A 25 4.75 1.99 -18.25
CA LYS A 25 4.37 1.77 -19.65
C LYS A 25 4.83 0.38 -20.07
N ASP A 26 3.94 -0.40 -20.67
CA ASP A 26 4.15 -1.79 -21.10
C ASP A 26 4.36 -2.82 -19.98
N HIS A 27 4.19 -2.46 -18.69
CA HIS A 27 4.27 -3.39 -17.57
C HIS A 27 2.94 -3.54 -16.82
N SER A 28 2.30 -4.71 -16.95
CA SER A 28 1.07 -5.02 -16.20
C SER A 28 1.36 -5.34 -14.73
N THR A 29 0.41 -5.04 -13.83
CA THR A 29 0.42 -5.59 -12.46
C THR A 29 0.36 -7.13 -12.45
N LEU A 30 -0.02 -7.74 -13.59
CA LEU A 30 -0.05 -9.18 -13.80
C LEU A 30 1.29 -9.77 -14.29
N GLU A 31 2.34 -8.98 -14.49
CA GLU A 31 3.62 -9.53 -14.96
C GLU A 31 4.32 -10.36 -13.88
N HIS A 32 4.24 -9.94 -12.62
CA HIS A 32 4.68 -10.77 -11.49
C HIS A 32 3.80 -12.01 -11.26
N LEU A 33 2.63 -12.09 -11.89
CA LEU A 33 1.79 -13.29 -11.86
C LEU A 33 2.23 -14.33 -12.90
N LYS A 34 3.16 -13.98 -13.81
CA LYS A 34 3.51 -14.82 -14.97
C LYS A 34 4.87 -15.50 -14.93
N GLU A 35 5.79 -15.14 -14.04
CA GLU A 35 7.09 -15.83 -13.93
C GLU A 35 7.43 -16.19 -12.47
N ASP A 36 7.07 -17.42 -12.10
CA ASP A 36 7.70 -18.30 -11.10
C ASP A 36 7.92 -17.86 -9.65
N ALA A 37 7.46 -16.68 -9.22
CA ALA A 37 7.37 -16.40 -7.78
C ALA A 37 6.15 -17.11 -7.20
N SER A 38 6.32 -18.39 -6.82
CA SER A 38 5.30 -19.12 -6.06
C SER A 38 4.91 -18.32 -4.81
N GLU A 39 3.67 -18.43 -4.35
CA GLU A 39 3.20 -17.82 -3.11
C GLU A 39 4.19 -18.05 -1.94
N VAL A 40 4.81 -19.22 -1.93
CA VAL A 40 5.87 -19.63 -1.00
C VAL A 40 7.11 -18.72 -1.08
N ALA A 41 7.53 -18.31 -2.28
CA ALA A 41 8.68 -17.40 -2.46
C ALA A 41 8.41 -16.03 -1.84
N TYR A 42 7.23 -15.46 -2.05
CA TYR A 42 6.83 -14.18 -1.44
C TYR A 42 6.72 -14.28 0.08
N GLN A 43 6.11 -15.35 0.60
CA GLN A 43 6.04 -15.60 2.03
C GLN A 43 7.44 -15.70 2.66
N LYS A 44 8.35 -16.47 2.02
CA LYS A 44 9.73 -16.63 2.49
C LYS A 44 10.47 -15.29 2.54
N GLU A 45 10.34 -14.48 1.51
CA GLU A 45 10.97 -13.15 1.46
C GLU A 45 10.39 -12.20 2.51
N PHE A 46 9.07 -12.24 2.73
CA PHE A 46 8.43 -11.47 3.80
C PHE A 46 8.95 -11.86 5.19
N PHE A 47 9.04 -13.15 5.49
CA PHE A 47 9.58 -13.63 6.76
C PHE A 47 11.05 -13.24 6.93
N ARG A 48 11.85 -13.33 5.86
CA ARG A 48 13.25 -12.85 5.86
C ARG A 48 13.34 -11.37 6.23
N MET A 49 12.45 -10.53 5.70
CA MET A 49 12.41 -9.11 6.06
C MET A 49 12.01 -8.90 7.53
N LYS A 50 11.01 -9.64 8.03
CA LYS A 50 10.62 -9.59 9.44
C LYS A 50 11.74 -9.98 10.39
N GLU A 51 12.51 -11.01 10.06
CA GLU A 51 13.68 -11.42 10.85
C GLU A 51 14.76 -10.35 10.84
N LYS A 52 15.08 -9.81 9.67
CA LYS A 52 16.10 -8.75 9.50
C LYS A 52 15.75 -7.49 10.28
N PHE A 53 14.47 -7.10 10.29
CA PHE A 53 13.96 -5.94 11.00
C PHE A 53 13.18 -6.41 12.25
N SER A 54 13.88 -7.06 13.18
CA SER A 54 13.28 -7.62 14.38
C SER A 54 12.56 -6.59 15.26
N ASN A 55 13.05 -5.34 15.28
CA ASN A 55 12.36 -4.21 15.91
C ASN A 55 11.49 -3.49 14.87
N HIS A 56 10.32 -4.03 14.59
CA HIS A 56 9.31 -3.43 13.71
C HIS A 56 7.96 -3.33 14.42
N TYR A 57 7.12 -2.41 13.94
CA TYR A 57 5.72 -2.31 14.30
C TYR A 57 4.87 -2.74 13.12
N ALA A 58 3.88 -3.60 13.37
CA ALA A 58 2.91 -3.95 12.34
C ALA A 58 1.90 -2.83 12.17
N VAL A 59 1.54 -2.51 10.93
CA VAL A 59 0.44 -1.61 10.62
C VAL A 59 -0.38 -2.28 9.52
N PHE A 60 -1.67 -2.44 9.78
CA PHE A 60 -2.60 -3.04 8.83
C PHE A 60 -3.46 -1.94 8.21
N THR A 61 -3.52 -1.88 6.89
CA THR A 61 -4.32 -0.90 6.17
C THR A 61 -5.40 -1.60 5.41
N ASP A 62 -6.56 -0.96 5.30
CA ASP A 62 -7.67 -1.48 4.50
C ASP A 62 -8.43 -0.33 3.83
N GLY A 63 -8.88 -0.59 2.61
CA GLY A 63 -9.72 0.30 1.82
C GLY A 63 -11.01 -0.38 1.40
N SER A 64 -12.16 0.14 1.81
CA SER A 64 -13.47 -0.44 1.49
C SER A 64 -14.30 0.49 0.61
N LYS A 65 -15.05 -0.13 -0.30
CA LYS A 65 -16.07 0.54 -1.12
C LYS A 65 -17.34 -0.30 -1.13
N LEU A 66 -18.46 0.31 -0.77
CA LEU A 66 -19.79 -0.24 -0.93
C LEU A 66 -20.64 0.80 -1.67
N GLU A 67 -21.05 0.45 -2.90
CA GLU A 67 -21.72 1.39 -3.82
C GLU A 67 -20.91 2.69 -3.96
N GLU A 68 -21.51 3.84 -3.67
CA GLU A 68 -20.85 5.15 -3.70
C GLU A 68 -20.04 5.45 -2.44
N LYS A 69 -20.18 4.65 -1.38
CA LYS A 69 -19.59 4.92 -0.08
C LYS A 69 -18.20 4.31 0.00
N VAL A 70 -17.20 5.15 0.31
CA VAL A 70 -15.78 4.76 0.36
C VAL A 70 -15.14 5.14 1.69
N ALA A 71 -14.41 4.21 2.30
CA ALA A 71 -13.73 4.40 3.57
C ALA A 71 -12.34 3.77 3.55
N ALA A 72 -11.44 4.29 4.37
CA ALA A 72 -10.10 3.75 4.54
C ALA A 72 -9.73 3.71 6.03
N ALA A 73 -8.86 2.78 6.41
CA ALA A 73 -8.39 2.64 7.77
C ALA A 73 -6.91 2.23 7.83
N ALA A 74 -6.27 2.60 8.93
CA ALA A 74 -4.98 2.12 9.37
C ALA A 74 -5.11 1.66 10.83
N TYR A 75 -4.79 0.39 11.08
CA TYR A 75 -4.88 -0.26 12.37
C TYR A 75 -3.49 -0.60 12.90
N PHE A 76 -3.23 -0.18 14.14
CA PHE A 76 -1.99 -0.39 14.86
C PHE A 76 -2.28 -1.36 16.01
N PRO A 77 -2.01 -2.67 15.86
CA PRO A 77 -2.37 -3.67 16.86
C PRO A 77 -1.65 -3.47 18.19
N GLU A 78 -0.38 -3.06 18.18
CA GLU A 78 0.36 -2.77 19.42
C GLU A 78 -0.01 -1.42 20.03
N ARG A 79 -0.66 -0.54 19.26
CA ARG A 79 -1.08 0.80 19.67
C ARG A 79 -2.47 1.17 19.13
N PRO A 80 -3.55 0.54 19.63
CA PRO A 80 -4.89 0.81 19.12
C PRO A 80 -5.30 2.29 19.20
N ASP A 81 -4.72 3.07 20.14
CA ASP A 81 -4.89 4.53 20.28
C ASP A 81 -4.44 5.32 19.04
N CYS A 82 -3.51 4.77 18.26
CA CYS A 82 -3.00 5.36 17.04
C CYS A 82 -3.78 4.94 15.79
N SER A 83 -4.75 4.01 15.91
CA SER A 83 -5.55 3.57 14.78
C SER A 83 -6.46 4.69 14.26
N LYS A 84 -6.58 4.79 12.93
CA LYS A 84 -7.37 5.83 12.26
C LYS A 84 -8.28 5.19 11.21
N ALA A 85 -9.45 5.78 11.05
CA ALA A 85 -10.35 5.51 9.95
C ALA A 85 -10.88 6.83 9.42
N THR A 86 -11.13 6.90 8.11
CA THR A 86 -11.66 8.08 7.45
C THR A 86 -12.64 7.71 6.34
N ARG A 87 -13.52 8.66 6.03
CA ARG A 87 -14.42 8.61 4.89
C ARG A 87 -13.82 9.42 3.75
N LEU A 88 -13.80 8.82 2.56
CA LEU A 88 -13.45 9.53 1.35
C LEU A 88 -14.72 10.14 0.74
N ARG A 89 -14.54 11.04 -0.24
CA ARG A 89 -15.66 11.54 -1.04
C ARG A 89 -16.42 10.38 -1.67
N ASP A 90 -17.74 10.49 -1.66
CA ASP A 90 -18.59 9.53 -2.35
C ASP A 90 -18.19 9.43 -3.84
N GLY A 91 -18.25 8.23 -4.39
CA GLY A 91 -17.82 7.92 -5.75
C GLY A 91 -16.31 7.75 -5.94
N ALA A 92 -15.49 7.92 -4.89
CA ALA A 92 -14.07 7.57 -4.95
C ALA A 92 -13.85 6.09 -5.35
N SER A 93 -12.67 5.77 -5.87
CA SER A 93 -12.35 4.38 -6.22
C SER A 93 -11.87 3.60 -5.00
N VAL A 94 -12.01 2.26 -5.03
CA VAL A 94 -11.40 1.38 -4.02
C VAL A 94 -9.89 1.58 -3.94
N PHE A 95 -9.22 1.82 -5.07
CA PHE A 95 -7.78 2.15 -5.10
C PHE A 95 -7.44 3.43 -4.35
N SER A 96 -8.33 4.43 -4.36
CA SER A 96 -8.14 5.66 -3.58
C SER A 96 -8.25 5.38 -2.08
N ALA A 97 -9.14 4.46 -1.69
CA ALA A 97 -9.28 4.03 -0.31
C ALA A 97 -8.02 3.31 0.19
N GLU A 98 -7.49 2.36 -0.59
CA GLU A 98 -6.25 1.65 -0.25
C GLU A 98 -5.08 2.63 -0.04
N LEU A 99 -4.92 3.59 -0.98
CA LEU A 99 -3.88 4.61 -0.88
C LEU A 99 -4.06 5.50 0.35
N GLU A 100 -5.30 5.88 0.67
CA GLU A 100 -5.61 6.67 1.86
C GLU A 100 -5.32 5.90 3.16
N GLY A 101 -5.59 4.59 3.20
CA GLY A 101 -5.24 3.73 4.33
C GLY A 101 -3.74 3.74 4.61
N ILE A 102 -2.92 3.61 3.57
CA ILE A 102 -1.45 3.75 3.65
C ILE A 102 -1.05 5.14 4.14
N ALA A 103 -1.65 6.20 3.59
CA ALA A 103 -1.35 7.58 3.97
C ALA A 103 -1.68 7.86 5.45
N LEU A 104 -2.80 7.33 5.95
CA LEU A 104 -3.17 7.41 7.37
C LEU A 104 -2.11 6.75 8.25
N GLY A 105 -1.68 5.53 7.91
CA GLY A 105 -0.65 4.80 8.65
C GLY A 105 0.66 5.59 8.71
N LEU A 106 1.17 6.05 7.57
CA LEU A 106 2.41 6.83 7.50
C LEU A 106 2.33 8.15 8.25
N THR A 107 1.17 8.80 8.24
CA THR A 107 0.95 10.06 8.96
C THR A 107 1.04 9.88 10.46
N GLU A 108 0.49 8.79 11.01
CA GLU A 108 0.57 8.52 12.45
C GLU A 108 1.99 8.12 12.86
N ILE A 109 2.69 7.32 12.04
CA ILE A 109 4.12 6.98 12.26
C ILE A 109 4.98 8.25 12.32
N LYS A 110 4.69 9.26 11.50
CA LYS A 110 5.46 10.52 11.50
C LYS A 110 5.22 11.38 12.75
N LYS A 111 4.03 11.30 13.36
CA LYS A 111 3.66 12.16 14.51
C LYS A 111 4.29 11.69 15.82
N LYS A 112 4.53 10.39 15.98
CA LYS A 112 5.13 9.82 17.17
C LYS A 112 6.38 9.05 16.73
N PRO A 113 7.61 9.50 17.04
CA PRO A 113 8.77 8.65 16.83
C PRO A 113 8.58 7.37 17.65
N HIS A 114 8.56 6.25 16.94
CA HIS A 114 8.43 4.90 17.47
C HIS A 114 9.80 4.30 17.75
#